data_AF-A0A964VB07-F1
#
_entry.id   AF-A0A964VB07-F1
#
_cell.length_a   1.000
_cell.length_b   1.000
_cell.length_c   1.000
_cell.angle_alpha   90.00
_cell.angle_beta   90.00
_cell.angle_gamma   90.00
#
_symmetry.space_group_name_H-M   'P 1'
#
loop_
_entity.id
_entity.type
_entity.pdbx_description
1 polymer ?
#
loop_
_entity_poly.entity_id
_entity_poly.type
_entity_poly.pdbx_seq_one_letter_code
_entity_poly.pdbx_strand_id
1 'polypeptide(L)'
;MMFKQRTLSQAIFTGLLLSSGAVTLPLLAEERDLKEYKTVDQAVKLKGVAGAGSSQSGKIGIRFDWKQADGPVIAEVESKSPGEKAGLRKGDLVEQINGVKIASREVLSQVQGGIEQGQSLKIQIKREGKGQEVKVEAGAWSNPYTTRPQVRLGLFFQAGKEEGTLVIRGVAPGGPGEKAGVKNGDQIVAVDGKKLTLTPGASLPLDDKKPGDLIKLSLLREGKAVTAEIKAELDQGDEKGGRGWNDRERRLFKKPAYNLAILTVEFADQAMNEKIKAADWEKQLFSASAYAEKNATGQKVYGSMNDYYLEQSCGKMKVEGKTFPPVKLEKKRMEYASATQRGGFLDKIMEKWTARDGDKVMEEFDGVFLLYAGGRAPVSRGNILWPHRAMLTHKGKRFSYFVCPEGGERMANISVMTHEFGHMLGLPDLYARPEVPDMEGLGLWCTMANGHGNEGRPVHFSAWCKEQLGWINPVVISPDVPQKLILSPIESSFKECFKIPVRADGTEYFLLENRAKKGFDKNLPADGLLIWRVVDGKPSLEESHGIAGPSGPSRYLNVVPFPSKANADFTPRTIPSSNPIKQGGQAVHITHIERLPDGRVIFQVGYEYY
;
A
#
# COMPACT_ATOMS: atom_id res chain seq x y z
N MET A 1 -16.33 22.76 -74.03
CA MET A 1 -16.98 22.45 -75.32
C MET A 1 -16.28 21.21 -75.87
N MET A 2 -17.03 20.13 -76.17
CA MET A 2 -16.59 18.87 -76.84
C MET A 2 -15.65 17.95 -76.01
N PHE A 3 -15.84 16.63 -75.83
CA PHE A 3 -16.45 15.51 -76.58
C PHE A 3 -17.14 14.51 -75.59
N LYS A 4 -18.39 14.05 -75.79
CA LYS A 4 -18.86 12.83 -76.52
C LYS A 4 -18.39 11.51 -75.87
N GLN A 5 -19.15 10.41 -75.74
CA GLN A 5 -20.52 10.02 -76.14
C GLN A 5 -20.83 8.60 -75.58
N ARG A 6 -22.10 8.36 -75.20
CA ARG A 6 -22.99 7.21 -75.54
C ARG A 6 -22.55 5.76 -75.23
N THR A 7 -23.18 5.08 -74.25
CA THR A 7 -24.47 4.35 -74.20
C THR A 7 -24.39 2.85 -74.54
N LEU A 8 -25.03 2.08 -73.65
CA LEU A 8 -25.27 0.63 -73.58
C LEU A 8 -25.88 -0.02 -74.83
N SER A 9 -25.56 -1.32 -75.01
CA SER A 9 -26.49 -2.45 -75.26
C SER A 9 -25.67 -3.76 -75.22
N GLN A 10 -25.85 -4.71 -74.29
CA GLN A 10 -26.93 -5.71 -74.03
C GLN A 10 -26.53 -7.13 -74.49
N ALA A 11 -26.62 -8.11 -73.55
CA ALA A 11 -26.81 -9.57 -73.68
C ALA A 11 -25.86 -10.33 -72.73
N ILE A 12 -26.29 -10.79 -71.55
CA ILE A 12 -27.05 -12.02 -71.20
C ILE A 12 -26.15 -13.28 -71.13
N PHE A 13 -26.21 -13.88 -69.92
CA PHE A 13 -26.01 -15.29 -69.50
C PHE A 13 -24.73 -15.75 -68.76
N THR A 14 -25.02 -16.24 -67.53
CA THR A 14 -24.42 -17.37 -66.80
C THR A 14 -23.01 -17.27 -66.23
N GLY A 15 -22.99 -16.98 -64.91
CA GLY A 15 -22.35 -17.80 -63.86
C GLY A 15 -20.89 -18.19 -64.01
N LEU A 16 -20.03 -17.67 -63.12
CA LEU A 16 -18.93 -18.43 -62.55
C LEU A 16 -18.39 -17.76 -61.28
N LEU A 17 -17.80 -18.60 -60.43
CA LEU A 17 -17.35 -18.40 -59.05
C LEU A 17 -16.64 -17.06 -58.75
N LEU A 18 -17.06 -16.43 -57.64
CA LEU A 18 -16.26 -15.46 -56.89
C LEU A 18 -15.05 -16.20 -56.28
N SER A 19 -13.90 -16.10 -56.94
CA SER A 19 -12.62 -16.43 -56.32
C SER A 19 -12.08 -15.19 -55.60
N SER A 20 -11.71 -15.42 -54.35
CA SER A 20 -11.09 -14.52 -53.40
C SER A 20 -9.79 -13.91 -53.95
N GLY A 21 -9.77 -12.59 -54.07
CA GLY A 21 -8.56 -11.79 -54.29
C GLY A 21 -8.61 -10.55 -53.41
N ALA A 22 -8.62 -10.73 -52.09
CA ALA A 22 -8.36 -9.63 -51.18
C ALA A 22 -6.88 -9.24 -51.33
N VAL A 23 -6.62 -8.15 -52.05
CA VAL A 23 -5.35 -7.44 -51.96
C VAL A 23 -5.26 -6.90 -50.54
N THR A 24 -4.61 -7.64 -49.66
CA THR A 24 -4.14 -7.10 -48.39
C THR A 24 -2.99 -6.15 -48.72
N LEU A 25 -3.29 -4.86 -48.82
CA LEU A 25 -2.28 -3.82 -48.62
C LEU A 25 -1.72 -4.03 -47.21
N PRO A 26 -0.42 -4.36 -47.04
CA PRO A 26 0.19 -4.27 -45.73
C PRO A 26 0.19 -2.77 -45.40
N LEU A 27 -0.58 -2.39 -44.38
CA LEU A 27 -0.37 -1.12 -43.71
C LEU A 27 1.02 -1.25 -43.06
N LEU A 28 2.06 -0.89 -43.80
CA LEU A 28 3.38 -0.66 -43.24
C LEU A 28 3.19 0.46 -42.22
N ALA A 29 3.10 0.07 -40.95
CA ALA A 29 3.22 1.02 -39.86
C ALA A 29 4.55 1.74 -40.10
N GLU A 30 4.49 3.02 -40.43
CA GLU A 30 5.66 3.88 -40.51
C GLU A 30 6.45 3.67 -39.22
N GLU A 31 7.72 3.24 -39.33
CA GLU A 31 8.61 3.15 -38.16
C GLU A 31 8.75 4.57 -37.62
N ARG A 32 7.96 4.87 -36.58
CA ARG A 32 8.01 6.17 -35.91
C ARG A 32 9.44 6.40 -35.43
N ASP A 33 10.02 7.56 -35.74
CA ASP A 33 11.35 7.89 -35.24
C ASP A 33 11.29 8.09 -33.72
N LEU A 34 11.82 7.12 -32.98
CA LEU A 34 11.87 7.12 -31.52
C LEU A 34 13.19 7.67 -30.97
N LYS A 35 14.11 8.18 -31.80
CA LYS A 35 15.46 8.63 -31.35
C LYS A 35 15.41 9.72 -30.27
N GLU A 36 14.36 10.54 -30.27
CA GLU A 36 14.19 11.60 -29.28
C GLU A 36 13.62 11.10 -27.95
N TYR A 37 13.04 9.90 -27.91
CA TYR A 37 12.42 9.31 -26.73
C TYR A 37 13.45 8.52 -25.92
N LYS A 38 13.61 8.90 -24.66
CA LYS A 38 14.56 8.29 -23.73
C LYS A 38 13.90 7.14 -22.99
N THR A 39 14.59 5.99 -22.94
CA THR A 39 14.23 4.89 -22.05
C THR A 39 14.50 5.23 -20.59
N VAL A 40 14.08 4.37 -19.66
CA VAL A 40 14.41 4.45 -18.24
C VAL A 40 15.92 4.64 -17.98
N ASP A 41 16.77 3.93 -18.72
CA ASP A 41 18.23 3.99 -18.54
C ASP A 41 18.83 5.30 -19.08
N GLN A 42 18.16 5.94 -20.06
CA GLN A 42 18.61 7.17 -20.74
C GLN A 42 17.98 8.45 -20.17
N ALA A 43 16.91 8.33 -19.38
CA ALA A 43 16.16 9.45 -18.84
C ALA A 43 17.06 10.39 -18.02
N VAL A 44 16.77 11.69 -18.08
CA VAL A 44 17.50 12.67 -17.27
C VAL A 44 17.01 12.53 -15.84
N LYS A 45 17.84 11.89 -15.01
CA LYS A 45 17.55 11.65 -13.60
C LYS A 45 17.68 12.94 -12.80
N LEU A 46 16.88 13.06 -11.75
CA LEU A 46 17.02 14.14 -10.78
C LEU A 46 18.41 14.08 -10.12
N LYS A 47 19.26 15.10 -10.35
CA LYS A 47 20.63 15.16 -9.79
C LYS A 47 20.56 15.27 -8.26
N GLY A 48 21.36 14.47 -7.56
CA GLY A 48 21.37 14.44 -6.08
C GLY A 48 20.42 13.41 -5.46
N VAL A 49 19.66 12.66 -6.27
CA VAL A 49 18.94 11.47 -5.80
C VAL A 49 19.63 10.26 -6.43
N ALA A 50 20.66 9.75 -5.76
CA ALA A 50 21.13 8.39 -6.04
C ALA A 50 19.91 7.47 -5.89
N GLY A 51 19.68 6.60 -6.88
CA GLY A 51 18.57 5.65 -6.85
C GLY A 51 18.53 4.94 -5.51
N ALA A 52 17.32 4.67 -5.01
CA ALA A 52 17.03 4.16 -3.68
C ALA A 52 17.71 2.79 -3.41
N GLY A 53 19.02 2.80 -3.25
CA GLY A 53 19.77 1.92 -2.38
C GLY A 53 19.82 2.61 -1.02
N SER A 54 19.50 1.88 0.03
CA SER A 54 19.41 2.36 1.40
C SER A 54 20.65 3.17 1.86
N SER A 55 20.56 4.49 1.90
CA SER A 55 21.31 5.32 2.86
C SER A 55 20.31 5.97 3.80
N GLN A 56 20.50 5.82 5.11
CA GLN A 56 19.64 6.46 6.11
C GLN A 56 19.96 7.96 6.14
N SER A 57 18.92 8.81 6.16
CA SER A 57 19.09 10.26 6.24
C SER A 57 19.75 10.66 7.56
N GLY A 58 20.78 11.49 7.50
CA GLY A 58 21.51 12.01 8.65
C GLY A 58 20.89 13.31 9.15
N LYS A 59 21.02 13.60 10.45
CA LYS A 59 20.55 14.87 11.03
C LYS A 59 21.58 15.52 11.95
N ILE A 60 21.48 16.85 12.06
CA ILE A 60 22.32 17.69 12.93
C ILE A 60 21.69 17.89 14.32
N GLY A 61 20.36 17.99 14.43
CA GLY A 61 19.66 18.19 15.71
C GLY A 61 19.60 19.65 16.20
N ILE A 62 19.38 20.59 15.27
CA ILE A 62 19.24 22.03 15.54
C ILE A 62 17.92 22.55 14.98
N ARG A 63 17.31 23.51 15.70
CA ARG A 63 16.13 24.25 15.23
C ARG A 63 16.47 25.72 15.10
N PHE A 64 15.82 26.37 14.15
CA PHE A 64 16.08 27.76 13.79
C PHE A 64 14.90 28.66 14.14
N ASP A 65 15.23 29.86 14.60
CA ASP A 65 14.34 31.01 14.61
C ASP A 65 14.64 31.85 13.37
N TRP A 66 13.58 32.14 12.61
CA TRP A 66 13.64 32.86 11.33
C TRP A 66 13.13 34.30 11.44
N LYS A 67 12.87 34.79 12.66
CA LYS A 67 12.29 36.12 12.89
C LYS A 67 13.29 37.27 12.78
N GLN A 68 14.58 37.00 12.58
CA GLN A 68 15.63 38.02 12.50
C GLN A 68 16.02 38.31 11.04
N ALA A 69 16.25 39.58 10.72
CA ALA A 69 16.56 40.04 9.36
C ALA A 69 17.92 39.54 8.83
N ASP A 70 18.84 39.13 9.71
CA ASP A 70 20.23 38.82 9.39
C ASP A 70 20.50 37.34 9.04
N GLY A 71 19.47 36.50 9.02
CA GLY A 71 19.54 35.07 8.65
C GLY A 71 19.07 34.10 9.75
N PRO A 72 19.17 32.78 9.55
CA PRO A 72 18.65 31.79 10.50
C PRO A 72 19.51 31.68 11.76
N VAL A 73 18.92 32.00 12.91
CA VAL A 73 19.57 31.87 14.22
C VAL A 73 19.13 30.56 14.88
N ILE A 74 20.06 29.82 15.48
CA ILE A 74 19.73 28.59 16.20
C ILE A 74 18.88 28.94 17.43
N ALA A 75 17.62 28.50 17.43
CA ALA A 75 16.67 28.65 18.53
C ALA A 75 16.87 27.61 19.62
N GLU A 76 17.24 26.40 19.21
CA GLU A 76 17.37 25.24 20.07
C GLU A 76 18.41 24.28 19.46
N VAL A 77 19.26 23.72 20.33
CA VAL A 77 20.12 22.59 20.01
C VAL A 77 19.61 21.43 20.85
N GLU A 78 19.22 20.33 20.20
CA GLU A 78 18.64 19.18 20.91
C GLU A 78 19.73 18.47 21.73
N SER A 79 19.39 18.02 22.94
CA SER A 79 20.35 17.36 23.83
C SER A 79 20.84 16.02 23.28
N LYS A 80 22.13 15.73 23.45
CA LYS A 80 22.89 14.60 22.91
C LYS A 80 22.95 14.52 21.38
N SER A 81 22.50 15.56 20.69
CA SER A 81 22.52 15.62 19.23
C SER A 81 23.94 15.78 18.67
N PRO A 82 24.15 15.44 17.37
CA PRO A 82 25.38 15.76 16.68
C PRO A 82 25.77 17.24 16.73
N GLY A 83 24.80 18.14 16.64
CA GLY A 83 24.99 19.59 16.72
C GLY A 83 25.48 20.03 18.11
N GLU A 84 24.93 19.46 19.18
CA GLU A 84 25.41 19.73 20.55
C GLU A 84 26.84 19.22 20.74
N LYS A 85 27.13 17.98 20.32
CA LYS A 85 28.46 17.37 20.39
C LYS A 85 29.52 18.18 19.62
N ALA A 86 29.12 18.75 18.48
CA ALA A 86 29.97 19.59 17.65
C ALA A 86 30.11 21.03 18.20
N GLY A 87 29.41 21.38 19.28
CA GLY A 87 29.55 22.67 19.95
C GLY A 87 28.70 23.81 19.36
N LEU A 88 27.67 23.50 18.57
CA LEU A 88 26.62 24.47 18.21
C LEU A 88 25.82 24.86 19.44
N ARG A 89 25.36 26.11 19.48
CA ARG A 89 24.65 26.68 20.63
C ARG A 89 23.46 27.51 20.16
N LYS A 90 22.47 27.65 21.05
CA LYS A 90 21.40 28.62 20.88
C LYS A 90 22.00 30.03 20.72
N GLY A 91 21.54 30.76 19.71
CA GLY A 91 22.03 32.10 19.38
C GLY A 91 23.09 32.15 18.27
N ASP A 92 23.59 31.01 17.79
CA ASP A 92 24.48 30.99 16.63
C ASP A 92 23.70 31.35 15.35
N LEU A 93 24.17 32.35 14.60
CA LEU A 93 23.65 32.66 13.26
C LEU A 93 24.33 31.73 12.24
N VAL A 94 23.57 30.98 11.46
CA VAL A 94 24.13 30.07 10.44
C VAL A 94 24.17 30.75 9.08
N GLU A 95 25.38 30.93 8.54
CA GLU A 95 25.58 31.59 7.24
C GLU A 95 25.66 30.58 6.09
N GLN A 96 26.36 29.45 6.30
CA GLN A 96 26.55 28.42 5.28
C GLN A 96 26.59 27.01 5.87
N ILE A 97 26.14 26.03 5.08
CA ILE A 97 26.34 24.60 5.34
C ILE A 97 26.95 23.98 4.08
N ASN A 98 28.12 23.35 4.19
CA ASN A 98 28.88 22.77 3.07
C ASN A 98 29.14 23.74 1.92
N GLY A 99 29.38 25.02 2.24
CA GLY A 99 29.58 26.08 1.24
C GLY A 99 28.30 26.60 0.59
N VAL A 100 27.13 26.06 0.95
CA VAL A 100 25.83 26.57 0.50
C VAL A 100 25.33 27.64 1.47
N LYS A 101 25.09 28.85 0.95
CA LYS A 101 24.55 29.97 1.74
C LYS A 101 23.11 29.69 2.16
N ILE A 102 22.83 29.76 3.46
CA ILE A 102 21.49 29.49 4.01
C ILE A 102 20.70 30.80 4.12
N ALA A 103 20.18 31.26 2.98
CA ALA A 103 19.44 32.52 2.89
C ALA A 103 17.92 32.38 3.13
N SER A 104 17.38 31.16 3.08
CA SER A 104 15.94 30.90 3.29
C SER A 104 15.68 29.52 3.88
N ARG A 105 14.45 29.30 4.35
CA ARG A 105 14.00 28.02 4.93
C ARG A 105 13.99 26.90 3.91
N GLU A 106 13.71 27.22 2.65
CA GLU A 106 13.67 26.30 1.52
C GLU A 106 15.08 25.79 1.21
N VAL A 107 16.07 26.69 1.15
CA VAL A 107 17.49 26.32 0.95
C VAL A 107 17.99 25.47 2.12
N LEU A 108 17.64 25.83 3.36
CA LEU A 108 17.96 24.99 4.51
C LEU A 108 17.35 23.60 4.39
N SER A 109 16.07 23.50 4.04
CA SER A 109 15.37 22.22 3.92
C SER A 109 15.97 21.35 2.82
N GLN A 110 16.42 21.94 1.71
CA GLN A 110 17.13 21.25 0.64
C GLN A 110 18.50 20.73 1.11
N VAL A 111 19.27 21.58 1.78
CA VAL A 111 20.58 21.20 2.30
C VAL A 111 20.45 20.11 3.37
N GLN A 112 19.47 20.22 4.27
CA GLN A 112 19.20 19.21 5.30
C GLN A 112 18.65 17.90 4.72
N GLY A 113 17.84 17.96 3.66
CA GLY A 113 17.29 16.80 2.97
C GLY A 113 18.33 15.95 2.24
N GLY A 114 19.48 16.54 1.91
CA GLY A 114 20.61 15.85 1.29
C GLY A 114 21.68 15.35 2.27
N ILE A 115 21.45 15.46 3.59
CA ILE A 115 22.42 14.99 4.59
C ILE A 115 22.27 13.48 4.78
N GLU A 116 23.37 12.74 4.63
CA GLU A 116 23.44 11.31 4.90
C GLU A 116 23.98 11.04 6.31
N GLN A 117 23.58 9.92 6.92
CA GLN A 117 24.15 9.47 8.19
C GLN A 117 25.66 9.24 8.06
N GLY A 118 26.44 9.73 9.03
CA GLY A 118 27.90 9.67 9.04
C GLY A 118 28.56 10.76 8.19
N GLN A 119 27.80 11.58 7.47
CA GLN A 119 28.36 12.65 6.64
C GLN A 119 28.96 13.76 7.52
N SER A 120 30.21 14.14 7.25
CA SER A 120 30.83 15.31 7.88
C SER A 120 30.41 16.59 7.16
N LEU A 121 29.89 17.54 7.93
CA LEU A 121 29.34 18.82 7.47
C LEU A 121 30.20 19.96 7.98
N LYS A 122 30.46 20.96 7.13
CA LYS A 122 31.10 22.22 7.52
C LYS A 122 30.05 23.31 7.64
N ILE A 123 29.82 23.81 8.84
CA ILE A 123 28.82 24.84 9.12
C ILE A 123 29.56 26.14 9.46
N GLN A 124 29.35 27.18 8.66
CA GLN A 124 29.85 28.51 8.98
C GLN A 124 28.79 29.25 9.79
N ILE A 125 29.19 29.68 10.98
CA ILE A 125 28.34 30.38 11.94
C ILE A 125 28.95 31.72 12.33
N LYS A 126 28.10 32.63 12.80
CA LYS A 126 28.50 33.86 13.49
C LYS A 126 28.02 33.78 14.94
N ARG A 127 28.97 33.78 15.87
CA ARG A 127 28.71 33.76 17.32
C ARG A 127 29.25 35.07 17.91
N GLU A 128 28.38 35.84 18.55
CA GLU A 128 28.73 37.16 19.12
C GLU A 128 29.43 38.09 18.13
N GLY A 129 29.01 38.04 16.85
CA GLY A 129 29.57 38.87 15.81
C GLY A 129 30.84 38.34 15.12
N LYS A 130 31.48 37.28 15.64
CA LYS A 130 32.68 36.68 15.07
C LYS A 130 32.34 35.42 14.27
N GLY A 131 32.89 35.30 13.06
CA GLY A 131 32.74 34.12 12.21
C GLY A 131 33.53 32.92 12.73
N GLN A 132 32.93 31.74 12.70
CA GLN A 132 33.54 30.46 13.09
C GLN A 132 33.07 29.34 12.14
N GLU A 133 33.94 28.37 11.88
CA GLU A 133 33.56 27.12 11.18
C GLU A 133 33.43 25.99 12.22
N VAL A 134 32.28 25.33 12.22
CA VAL A 134 31.98 24.17 13.06
C VAL A 134 31.83 22.94 12.18
N LYS A 135 32.61 21.90 12.46
CA LYS A 135 32.48 20.60 11.79
C LYS A 135 31.53 19.71 12.58
N VAL A 136 30.48 19.22 11.91
CA VAL A 136 29.46 18.34 12.50
C VAL A 136 29.45 17.01 11.75
N GLU A 137 29.55 15.89 12.46
CA GLU A 137 29.30 14.57 11.87
C GLU A 137 27.83 14.19 12.03
N ALA A 138 27.09 14.09 10.93
CA ALA A 138 25.65 13.82 10.96
C ALA A 138 25.36 12.43 11.57
N GLY A 139 24.50 12.39 12.59
CA GLY A 139 24.15 11.16 13.29
C GLY A 139 22.92 10.47 12.71
N ALA A 140 22.79 9.17 13.00
CA ALA A 140 21.55 8.42 12.77
C ALA A 140 20.41 9.07 13.57
N TRP A 141 19.31 9.38 12.91
CA TRP A 141 18.11 9.79 13.64
C TRP A 141 17.39 8.56 14.20
N SER A 142 17.77 8.16 15.41
CA SER A 142 16.85 7.45 16.31
C SER A 142 16.19 8.50 17.19
N ASN A 143 15.08 9.06 16.73
CA ASN A 143 14.02 9.33 17.69
C ASN A 143 13.04 8.18 17.50
N PRO A 144 13.01 7.16 18.40
CA PRO A 144 11.74 6.49 18.61
C PRO A 144 10.71 7.61 18.74
N TYR A 145 9.58 7.47 18.04
CA TYR A 145 8.38 8.12 18.54
C TYR A 145 8.34 7.80 20.04
N THR A 146 8.56 8.79 20.91
CA THR A 146 7.83 8.76 22.16
C THR A 146 6.40 9.00 21.71
N THR A 147 5.72 7.91 21.34
CA THR A 147 4.27 7.84 21.37
C THR A 147 3.91 8.39 22.74
N ARG A 148 3.36 9.61 22.81
CA ARG A 148 2.67 9.99 24.03
C ARG A 148 1.60 8.91 24.19
N PRO A 149 1.57 8.18 25.31
CA PRO A 149 0.60 7.13 25.50
C PRO A 149 -0.80 7.73 25.38
N GLN A 150 -1.49 7.41 24.28
CA GLN A 150 -2.89 7.75 24.14
C GLN A 150 -3.65 6.95 25.20
N VAL A 151 -4.59 7.60 25.88
CA VAL A 151 -5.43 6.95 26.87
C VAL A 151 -6.79 6.62 26.27
N ARG A 152 -7.35 5.48 26.64
CA ARG A 152 -8.74 5.15 26.27
C ARG A 152 -9.61 5.07 27.51
N LEU A 153 -10.87 5.44 27.32
CA LEU A 153 -11.93 5.29 28.33
C LEU A 153 -12.83 4.07 28.06
N GLY A 154 -12.64 3.37 26.94
CA GLY A 154 -13.48 2.21 26.57
C GLY A 154 -14.94 2.58 26.27
N LEU A 155 -15.20 3.79 25.77
CA LEU A 155 -16.54 4.28 25.43
C LEU A 155 -16.70 4.39 23.92
N PHE A 156 -17.81 3.88 23.40
CA PHE A 156 -18.24 4.07 22.02
C PHE A 156 -19.42 5.02 22.03
N PHE A 157 -19.36 6.09 21.26
CA PHE A 157 -20.39 7.12 21.25
C PHE A 157 -20.59 7.68 19.85
N GLN A 158 -21.70 8.40 19.67
CA GLN A 158 -22.04 9.13 18.46
C GLN A 158 -22.53 10.53 18.84
N ALA A 159 -22.63 11.43 17.88
CA ALA A 159 -23.30 12.71 18.09
C ALA A 159 -24.76 12.50 18.55
N GLY A 160 -25.16 13.26 19.58
CA GLY A 160 -26.53 13.32 20.08
C GLY A 160 -27.42 14.25 19.26
N LYS A 161 -28.71 14.31 19.63
CA LYS A 161 -29.70 15.18 18.96
C LYS A 161 -29.50 16.66 19.29
N GLU A 162 -28.90 16.95 20.45
CA GLU A 162 -28.58 18.31 20.89
C GLU A 162 -27.13 18.64 20.56
N GLU A 163 -26.88 19.86 20.09
CA GLU A 163 -25.55 20.35 19.77
C GLU A 163 -24.63 20.30 21.00
N GLY A 164 -23.42 19.75 20.84
CA GLY A 164 -22.49 19.58 21.96
C GLY A 164 -22.76 18.36 22.86
N THR A 165 -23.61 17.41 22.45
CA THR A 165 -23.87 16.17 23.20
C THR A 165 -23.36 14.92 22.47
N LEU A 166 -22.79 13.96 23.22
CA LEU A 166 -22.38 12.65 22.70
C LEU A 166 -23.17 11.54 23.39
N VAL A 167 -23.86 10.68 22.64
CA VAL A 167 -24.63 9.55 23.17
C VAL A 167 -23.77 8.30 23.15
N ILE A 168 -23.59 7.66 24.31
CA ILE A 168 -22.87 6.40 24.45
C ILE A 168 -23.71 5.28 23.84
N ARG A 169 -23.13 4.57 22.87
CA ARG A 169 -23.71 3.43 22.13
C ARG A 169 -23.13 2.09 22.55
N GLY A 170 -22.02 2.11 23.26
CA GLY A 170 -21.38 0.91 23.76
C GLY A 170 -20.34 1.25 24.81
N VAL A 171 -20.13 0.32 25.72
CA VAL A 171 -19.07 0.38 26.73
C VAL A 171 -18.27 -0.91 26.59
N ALA A 172 -16.95 -0.80 26.50
CA ALA A 172 -16.07 -1.95 26.34
C ALA A 172 -16.13 -2.83 27.61
N PRO A 173 -16.45 -4.14 27.49
CA PRO A 173 -16.48 -5.04 28.63
C PRO A 173 -15.11 -5.16 29.31
N GLY A 174 -15.09 -5.01 30.64
CA GLY A 174 -13.88 -4.97 31.46
C GLY A 174 -13.07 -3.67 31.34
N GLY A 175 -13.51 -2.70 30.54
CA GLY A 175 -12.80 -1.45 30.28
C GLY A 175 -13.03 -0.35 31.31
N PRO A 176 -12.25 0.76 31.26
CA PRO A 176 -12.33 1.86 32.23
C PRO A 176 -13.73 2.45 32.40
N GLY A 177 -14.47 2.62 31.30
CA GLY A 177 -15.82 3.18 31.31
C GLY A 177 -16.83 2.28 32.01
N GLU A 178 -16.72 0.96 31.86
CA GLU A 178 -17.60 0.02 32.57
C GLU A 178 -17.29 0.02 34.07
N LYS A 179 -16.00 -0.01 34.44
CA LYS A 179 -15.55 0.08 35.85
C LYS A 179 -16.03 1.38 36.51
N ALA A 180 -16.12 2.46 35.75
CA ALA A 180 -16.63 3.75 36.20
C ALA A 180 -18.16 3.87 36.18
N GLY A 181 -18.88 2.77 35.87
CA GLY A 181 -20.34 2.72 35.92
C GLY A 181 -21.05 3.44 34.77
N VAL A 182 -20.34 3.74 33.69
CA VAL A 182 -20.91 4.32 32.46
C VAL A 182 -21.75 3.26 31.75
N LYS A 183 -22.90 3.66 31.20
CA LYS A 183 -23.85 2.74 30.57
C LYS A 183 -24.19 3.16 29.14
N ASN A 184 -24.61 2.18 28.35
CA ASN A 184 -25.21 2.43 27.04
C ASN A 184 -26.45 3.33 27.22
N GLY A 185 -26.57 4.36 26.39
CA GLY A 185 -27.63 5.38 26.47
C GLY A 185 -27.30 6.62 27.29
N ASP A 186 -26.20 6.65 28.06
CA ASP A 186 -25.73 7.86 28.73
C ASP A 186 -25.33 8.94 27.72
N GLN A 187 -25.61 10.21 28.02
CA GLN A 187 -25.21 11.34 27.17
C GLN A 187 -24.09 12.15 27.83
N ILE A 188 -22.93 12.23 27.20
CA ILE A 188 -21.80 13.05 27.66
C ILE A 188 -22.08 14.51 27.29
N VAL A 189 -22.05 15.37 28.30
CA VAL A 189 -22.29 16.82 28.15
C VAL A 189 -21.06 17.66 28.49
N ALA A 190 -20.11 17.10 29.26
CA ALA A 190 -18.82 17.75 29.55
C ALA A 190 -17.74 16.73 29.95
N VAL A 191 -16.49 17.12 29.75
CA VAL A 191 -15.28 16.40 30.19
C VAL A 191 -14.45 17.36 31.05
N ASP A 192 -14.12 16.95 32.27
CA ASP A 192 -13.40 17.76 33.26
C ASP A 192 -13.98 19.17 33.44
N GLY A 193 -15.32 19.25 33.44
CA GLY A 193 -16.06 20.51 33.59
C GLY A 193 -16.11 21.38 32.33
N LYS A 194 -15.44 21.00 31.24
CA LYS A 194 -15.51 21.70 29.94
C LYS A 194 -16.62 21.11 29.08
N LYS A 195 -17.59 21.93 28.66
CA LYS A 195 -18.62 21.53 27.70
C LYS A 195 -17.99 21.14 26.36
N LEU A 196 -18.59 20.17 25.70
CA LEU A 196 -18.12 19.72 24.39
C LEU A 196 -18.55 20.72 23.29
N THR A 197 -17.63 21.03 22.37
CA THR A 197 -17.91 21.77 21.13
C THR A 197 -17.64 20.81 19.97
N LEU A 198 -18.68 20.40 19.24
CA LEU A 198 -18.57 19.32 18.26
C LEU A 198 -18.42 19.87 16.83
N THR A 199 -17.31 19.54 16.16
CA THR A 199 -17.16 19.57 14.71
C THR A 199 -17.43 18.18 14.12
N PRO A 200 -17.73 18.03 12.81
CA PRO A 200 -17.82 16.72 12.17
C PRO A 200 -16.49 15.94 12.36
N GLY A 201 -16.55 14.79 13.04
CA GLY A 201 -15.36 13.98 13.39
C GLY A 201 -14.86 14.12 14.84
N ALA A 202 -15.60 14.80 15.72
CA ALA A 202 -15.18 15.08 17.10
C ALA A 202 -14.88 13.82 17.95
N SER A 203 -13.73 13.85 18.62
CA SER A 203 -13.32 12.96 19.71
C SER A 203 -13.46 13.65 21.07
N LEU A 204 -13.39 12.89 22.16
CA LEU A 204 -13.28 13.49 23.50
C LEU A 204 -11.92 14.22 23.62
N PRO A 205 -11.85 15.40 24.28
CA PRO A 205 -10.62 16.18 24.43
C PRO A 205 -9.67 15.54 25.46
N LEU A 206 -8.93 14.53 25.03
CA LEU A 206 -8.05 13.72 25.88
C LEU A 206 -6.55 13.92 25.61
N ASP A 207 -6.19 14.88 24.75
CA ASP A 207 -4.84 15.05 24.19
C ASP A 207 -3.74 15.31 25.24
N ASP A 208 -4.12 15.83 26.41
CA ASP A 208 -3.21 16.12 27.53
C ASP A 208 -3.20 15.05 28.64
N LYS A 209 -3.98 13.97 28.50
CA LYS A 209 -4.19 12.96 29.54
C LYS A 209 -3.19 11.82 29.47
N LYS A 210 -2.80 11.30 30.64
CA LYS A 210 -1.83 10.20 30.81
C LYS A 210 -2.49 8.97 31.44
N PRO A 211 -1.97 7.76 31.19
CA PRO A 211 -2.44 6.55 31.87
C PRO A 211 -2.37 6.73 33.38
N GLY A 212 -3.49 6.45 34.05
CA GLY A 212 -3.68 6.65 35.48
C GLY A 212 -4.42 7.94 35.85
N ASP A 213 -4.53 8.92 34.95
CA ASP A 213 -5.27 10.16 35.20
C ASP A 213 -6.76 9.87 35.42
N LEU A 214 -7.38 10.60 36.36
CA LEU A 214 -8.82 10.57 36.54
C LEU A 214 -9.47 11.59 35.61
N ILE A 215 -10.38 11.12 34.75
CA ILE A 215 -11.16 11.95 33.82
C ILE A 215 -12.60 11.98 34.33
N LYS A 216 -13.12 13.17 34.56
CA LYS A 216 -14.48 13.36 35.07
C LYS A 216 -15.44 13.60 33.92
N LEU A 217 -16.34 12.66 33.67
CA LEU A 217 -17.42 12.83 32.72
C LEU A 217 -18.68 13.32 33.43
N SER A 218 -19.24 14.43 32.92
CA SER A 218 -20.60 14.84 33.25
C SER A 218 -21.54 14.20 32.23
N LEU A 219 -22.46 13.38 32.73
CA LEU A 219 -23.38 12.55 31.94
C LEU A 219 -24.83 12.92 32.24
N LEU A 220 -25.72 12.68 31.28
CA LEU A 220 -27.17 12.59 31.48
C LEU A 220 -27.62 11.15 31.27
N ARG A 221 -28.22 10.55 32.30
CA ARG A 221 -28.84 9.22 32.24
C ARG A 221 -30.33 9.36 32.42
N GLU A 222 -31.09 9.05 31.38
CA GLU A 222 -32.56 9.22 31.39
C GLU A 222 -32.99 10.64 31.82
N GLY A 223 -32.21 11.65 31.41
CA GLY A 223 -32.45 13.06 31.73
C GLY A 223 -31.94 13.52 33.11
N LYS A 224 -31.41 12.64 33.96
CA LYS A 224 -30.82 13.00 35.26
C LYS A 224 -29.30 13.16 35.15
N ALA A 225 -28.76 14.17 35.83
CA ALA A 225 -27.33 14.40 35.90
C ALA A 225 -26.61 13.29 36.69
N VAL A 226 -25.61 12.69 36.06
CA VAL A 226 -24.74 11.66 36.62
C VAL A 226 -23.29 12.08 36.38
N THR A 227 -22.41 11.78 37.32
CA THR A 227 -20.97 11.99 37.15
C THR A 227 -20.27 10.64 37.17
N ALA A 228 -19.34 10.42 36.24
CA ALA A 228 -18.47 9.25 36.24
C ALA A 228 -17.01 9.70 36.29
N GLU A 229 -16.24 9.16 37.22
CA GLU A 229 -14.80 9.36 37.28
C GLU A 229 -14.11 8.13 36.69
N ILE A 230 -13.47 8.33 35.54
CA ILE A 230 -12.87 7.26 34.76
C ILE A 230 -11.36 7.34 34.91
N LYS A 231 -10.75 6.30 35.47
CA LYS A 231 -9.30 6.16 35.47
C LYS A 231 -8.82 5.81 34.07
N ALA A 232 -8.14 6.74 33.42
CA ALA A 232 -7.57 6.57 32.09
C ALA A 232 -6.61 5.37 32.08
N GLU A 233 -6.81 4.41 31.18
CA GLU A 233 -5.87 3.30 31.00
C GLU A 233 -5.02 3.54 29.74
N LEU A 234 -3.77 3.07 29.78
CA LEU A 234 -2.87 3.07 28.62
C LEU A 234 -3.57 2.37 27.46
N ASP A 235 -3.51 2.92 26.24
CA ASP A 235 -3.94 2.23 25.02
C ASP A 235 -3.00 1.04 24.77
N GLN A 236 -3.11 0.01 25.60
CA GLN A 236 -2.67 -1.34 25.30
C GLN A 236 -3.72 -1.88 24.36
N GLY A 237 -3.55 -1.57 23.07
CA GLY A 237 -4.52 -1.89 22.04
C GLY A 237 -5.03 -3.31 22.19
N ASP A 238 -6.28 -3.43 22.63
CA ASP A 238 -7.00 -4.68 22.68
C ASP A 238 -6.88 -5.35 21.31
N GLU A 239 -6.50 -6.62 21.38
CA GLU A 239 -6.51 -7.56 20.28
C GLU A 239 -7.94 -7.75 19.75
N LYS A 240 -8.49 -6.79 18.98
CA LYS A 240 -9.65 -6.95 18.10
C LYS A 240 -9.96 -5.63 17.39
N GLY A 241 -9.72 -5.59 16.08
CA GLY A 241 -10.34 -4.63 15.15
C GLY A 241 -9.58 -3.31 14.93
N GLY A 242 -9.03 -3.15 13.72
CA GLY A 242 -8.68 -1.84 13.15
C GLY A 242 -7.36 -1.22 13.60
N ARG A 243 -6.22 -1.75 13.12
CA ARG A 243 -4.97 -0.98 13.15
C ARG A 243 -4.95 0.03 12.00
N GLY A 244 -4.89 1.31 12.38
CA GLY A 244 -4.55 2.43 11.53
C GLY A 244 -3.09 2.38 11.06
N TRP A 245 -2.76 3.31 10.19
CA TRP A 245 -1.85 3.12 9.07
C TRP A 245 -0.33 3.12 9.39
N ASN A 246 0.11 3.42 10.61
CA ASN A 246 1.54 3.79 10.86
C ASN A 246 2.35 3.09 11.98
N ASP A 247 1.84 2.17 12.82
CA ASP A 247 2.55 1.91 14.11
C ASP A 247 3.24 0.56 14.34
N ARG A 248 3.85 -0.05 13.31
CA ARG A 248 4.97 -1.00 13.52
C ARG A 248 5.87 -0.89 12.29
N GLU A 249 7.19 -0.80 12.45
CA GLU A 249 8.14 -1.02 11.35
C GLU A 249 7.64 -2.20 10.52
N ARG A 250 7.14 -1.92 9.31
CA ARG A 250 6.70 -2.97 8.41
C ARG A 250 7.96 -3.72 8.04
N ARG A 251 8.22 -4.83 8.73
CA ARG A 251 9.35 -5.70 8.41
C ARG A 251 9.03 -6.37 7.08
N LEU A 252 9.41 -5.69 6.01
CA LEU A 252 9.26 -6.16 4.65
C LEU A 252 10.14 -7.40 4.49
N PHE A 253 9.61 -8.41 3.81
CA PHE A 253 10.40 -9.59 3.47
C PHE A 253 11.36 -9.26 2.33
N LYS A 254 12.65 -9.55 2.51
CA LYS A 254 13.72 -9.18 1.57
C LYS A 254 14.60 -10.36 1.13
N LYS A 255 14.37 -11.57 1.64
CA LYS A 255 15.13 -12.74 1.23
C LYS A 255 14.72 -13.19 -0.17
N PRO A 256 15.61 -13.84 -0.94
CA PRO A 256 15.31 -14.33 -2.29
C PRO A 256 14.40 -15.57 -2.31
N ALA A 257 14.19 -16.22 -1.17
CA ALA A 257 13.32 -17.37 -1.04
C ALA A 257 12.51 -17.27 0.25
N TYR A 258 11.24 -17.65 0.18
CA TYR A 258 10.35 -17.78 1.33
C TYR A 258 9.98 -19.25 1.52
N ASN A 259 10.39 -19.83 2.65
CA ASN A 259 10.06 -21.20 3.02
C ASN A 259 8.70 -21.24 3.73
N LEU A 260 7.70 -21.87 3.12
CA LEU A 260 6.32 -21.92 3.62
C LEU A 260 5.91 -23.35 4.00
N ALA A 261 5.52 -23.57 5.26
CA ALA A 261 4.91 -24.83 5.67
C ALA A 261 3.41 -24.81 5.40
N ILE A 262 2.86 -25.82 4.71
CA ILE A 262 1.42 -25.97 4.54
C ILE A 262 0.92 -26.97 5.57
N LEU A 263 0.16 -26.49 6.56
CA LEU A 263 -0.47 -27.33 7.56
C LEU A 263 -1.92 -27.56 7.19
N THR A 264 -2.23 -28.79 6.82
CA THR A 264 -3.60 -29.21 6.55
C THR A 264 -4.34 -29.50 7.85
N VAL A 265 -5.57 -29.03 7.96
CA VAL A 265 -6.35 -29.09 9.21
C VAL A 265 -7.71 -29.72 8.98
N GLU A 266 -8.00 -30.79 9.70
CA GLU A 266 -9.30 -31.47 9.71
C GLU A 266 -10.06 -31.19 11.00
N PHE A 267 -11.38 -31.34 10.91
CA PHE A 267 -12.30 -31.19 12.04
C PHE A 267 -13.02 -32.52 12.29
N ALA A 268 -13.68 -32.63 13.45
CA ALA A 268 -14.44 -33.84 13.77
C ALA A 268 -15.55 -34.15 12.76
N ASP A 269 -16.12 -33.13 12.13
CA ASP A 269 -17.21 -33.20 11.15
C ASP A 269 -16.78 -32.93 9.70
N GLN A 270 -15.50 -32.61 9.45
CA GLN A 270 -15.03 -32.21 8.13
C GLN A 270 -13.59 -32.68 7.90
N ALA A 271 -13.45 -33.73 7.07
CA ALA A 271 -12.17 -34.22 6.58
C ALA A 271 -11.71 -33.45 5.35
N MET A 272 -10.41 -33.52 5.05
CA MET A 272 -9.83 -32.98 3.81
C MET A 272 -10.39 -33.77 2.61
N ASN A 273 -10.48 -33.12 1.46
CA ASN A 273 -10.92 -33.78 0.24
C ASN A 273 -9.89 -34.84 -0.20
N GLU A 274 -10.28 -36.11 -0.14
CA GLU A 274 -9.43 -37.25 -0.48
C GLU A 274 -8.90 -37.23 -1.92
N LYS A 275 -9.55 -36.50 -2.84
CA LYS A 275 -9.07 -36.33 -4.22
C LYS A 275 -7.88 -35.40 -4.34
N ILE A 276 -7.65 -34.53 -3.35
CA ILE A 276 -6.57 -33.54 -3.35
C ILE A 276 -5.45 -34.05 -2.46
N LYS A 277 -4.32 -34.41 -3.04
CA LYS A 277 -3.15 -34.93 -2.32
C LYS A 277 -2.21 -33.80 -1.91
N ALA A 278 -1.32 -34.08 -0.97
CA ALA A 278 -0.27 -33.15 -0.55
C ALA A 278 0.57 -32.64 -1.75
N ALA A 279 0.91 -33.53 -2.67
CA ALA A 279 1.64 -33.20 -3.90
C ALA A 279 0.88 -32.21 -4.81
N ASP A 280 -0.46 -32.22 -4.79
CA ASP A 280 -1.26 -31.26 -5.57
C ASP A 280 -1.12 -29.84 -4.99
N TRP A 281 -1.10 -29.72 -3.66
CA TRP A 281 -0.86 -28.44 -2.98
C TRP A 281 0.55 -27.93 -3.22
N GLU A 282 1.55 -28.80 -3.15
CA GLU A 282 2.94 -28.44 -3.47
C GLU A 282 3.08 -28.02 -4.94
N LYS A 283 2.41 -28.71 -5.85
CA LYS A 283 2.38 -28.35 -7.27
C LYS A 283 1.73 -26.97 -7.47
N GLN A 284 0.58 -26.71 -6.83
CA GLN A 284 -0.12 -25.44 -6.95
C GLN A 284 0.64 -24.26 -6.31
N LEU A 285 1.41 -24.48 -5.25
CA LEU A 285 2.05 -23.38 -4.52
C LEU A 285 3.53 -23.19 -4.86
N PHE A 286 4.28 -24.25 -5.16
CA PHE A 286 5.74 -24.20 -5.23
C PHE A 286 6.33 -24.56 -6.60
N SER A 287 5.57 -25.20 -7.50
CA SER A 287 6.11 -25.56 -8.82
C SER A 287 6.46 -24.33 -9.67
N ALA A 288 7.41 -24.44 -10.58
CA ALA A 288 7.73 -23.40 -11.56
C ALA A 288 7.42 -23.92 -12.96
N SER A 289 6.56 -23.21 -13.70
CA SER A 289 6.16 -23.51 -15.08
C SER A 289 5.57 -24.92 -15.31
N ALA A 290 5.14 -25.60 -14.25
CA ALA A 290 4.62 -26.97 -14.30
C ALA A 290 3.12 -27.09 -13.99
N TYR A 291 2.44 -25.96 -13.73
CA TYR A 291 1.04 -25.92 -13.27
C TYR A 291 0.17 -24.96 -14.11
N ALA A 292 -0.05 -25.31 -15.38
CA ALA A 292 -0.68 -24.40 -16.36
C ALA A 292 -2.02 -24.88 -16.96
N GLU A 293 -2.48 -26.10 -16.63
CA GLU A 293 -3.67 -26.66 -17.28
C GLU A 293 -4.85 -26.84 -16.33
N LYS A 294 -4.83 -27.89 -15.50
CA LYS A 294 -5.89 -28.21 -14.54
C LYS A 294 -5.32 -28.59 -13.17
N ASN A 295 -6.09 -28.30 -12.13
CA ASN A 295 -5.84 -28.79 -10.78
C ASN A 295 -6.36 -30.23 -10.59
N ALA A 296 -6.12 -30.80 -9.40
CA ALA A 296 -6.52 -32.17 -9.03
C ALA A 296 -8.03 -32.43 -9.16
N THR A 297 -8.85 -31.39 -9.06
CA THR A 297 -10.31 -31.45 -9.16
C THR A 297 -10.84 -30.98 -10.52
N GLY A 298 -9.97 -30.79 -11.52
CA GLY A 298 -10.31 -30.53 -12.91
C GLY A 298 -10.60 -29.08 -13.30
N GLN A 299 -10.47 -28.11 -12.38
CA GLN A 299 -10.61 -26.69 -12.72
C GLN A 299 -9.37 -26.20 -13.46
N LYS A 300 -9.58 -25.26 -14.39
CA LYS A 300 -8.49 -24.59 -15.12
C LYS A 300 -7.60 -23.81 -14.16
N VAL A 301 -6.29 -23.88 -14.39
CA VAL A 301 -5.28 -23.12 -13.64
C VAL A 301 -4.46 -22.24 -14.57
N TYR A 302 -3.70 -21.31 -14.00
CA TYR A 302 -3.03 -20.25 -14.75
C TYR A 302 -1.57 -20.04 -14.32
N GLY A 303 -0.99 -21.01 -13.62
CA GLY A 303 0.30 -20.93 -12.95
C GLY A 303 0.16 -21.27 -11.47
N SER A 304 1.30 -21.58 -10.85
CA SER A 304 1.40 -21.77 -9.41
C SER A 304 1.50 -20.42 -8.67
N MET A 305 1.44 -20.45 -7.33
CA MET A 305 1.77 -19.26 -6.53
C MET A 305 3.24 -18.84 -6.68
N ASN A 306 4.15 -19.80 -6.85
CA ASN A 306 5.56 -19.49 -7.13
C ASN A 306 5.75 -18.84 -8.51
N ASP A 307 5.03 -19.30 -9.54
CA ASP A 307 5.03 -18.64 -10.87
C ASP A 307 4.58 -17.18 -10.76
N TYR A 308 3.51 -16.94 -9.99
CA TYR A 308 3.03 -15.59 -9.72
C TYR A 308 4.10 -14.71 -9.08
N TYR A 309 4.77 -15.18 -8.02
CA TYR A 309 5.78 -14.40 -7.32
C TYR A 309 7.10 -14.25 -8.10
N LEU A 310 7.46 -15.21 -8.94
CA LEU A 310 8.55 -15.08 -9.91
C LEU A 310 8.23 -13.98 -10.94
N GLU A 311 7.01 -13.94 -11.48
CA GLU A 311 6.56 -12.89 -12.40
C GLU A 311 6.50 -11.51 -11.70
N GLN A 312 5.94 -11.42 -10.49
CA GLN A 312 5.88 -10.17 -9.73
C GLN A 312 7.25 -9.57 -9.43
N SER A 313 8.20 -10.44 -9.08
CA SER A 313 9.52 -10.04 -8.59
C SER A 313 10.58 -9.98 -9.69
N CYS A 314 10.22 -10.29 -10.94
CA CYS A 314 11.16 -10.46 -12.04
C CYS A 314 12.28 -11.47 -11.68
N GLY A 315 11.90 -12.59 -11.05
CA GLY A 315 12.80 -13.66 -10.64
C GLY A 315 13.59 -13.39 -9.36
N LYS A 316 13.41 -12.24 -8.69
CA LYS A 316 14.14 -11.91 -7.44
C LYS A 316 13.68 -12.71 -6.23
N MET A 317 12.47 -13.26 -6.27
CA MET A 317 11.90 -14.03 -5.16
C MET A 317 11.17 -15.27 -5.66
N LYS A 318 11.44 -16.40 -5.02
CA LYS A 318 10.67 -17.64 -5.14
C LYS A 318 9.96 -17.98 -3.83
N VAL A 319 8.91 -18.79 -3.96
CA VAL A 319 8.23 -19.42 -2.82
C VAL A 319 8.44 -20.92 -2.91
N GLU A 320 8.89 -21.52 -1.81
CA GLU A 320 9.16 -22.95 -1.72
C GLU A 320 8.71 -23.50 -0.36
N GLY A 321 8.58 -24.82 -0.24
CA GLY A 321 8.07 -25.42 0.98
C GLY A 321 7.59 -26.85 0.81
N LYS A 322 6.83 -27.33 1.80
CA LYS A 322 6.25 -28.68 1.79
C LYS A 322 4.89 -28.71 2.49
N THR A 323 4.09 -29.70 2.14
CA THR A 323 2.78 -29.96 2.76
C THR A 323 2.89 -31.03 3.82
N PHE A 324 2.37 -30.75 5.01
CA PHE A 324 2.32 -31.70 6.10
C PHE A 324 1.01 -32.51 6.10
N PRO A 325 1.04 -33.75 6.63
CA PRO A 325 -0.17 -34.54 6.81
C PRO A 325 -1.21 -33.81 7.69
N PRO A 326 -2.50 -34.13 7.54
CA PRO A 326 -3.55 -33.45 8.29
C PRO A 326 -3.39 -33.54 9.79
N VAL A 327 -3.65 -32.41 10.45
CA VAL A 327 -3.87 -32.33 11.89
C VAL A 327 -5.37 -32.37 12.15
N LYS A 328 -5.84 -33.43 12.81
CA LYS A 328 -7.26 -33.59 13.15
C LYS A 328 -7.58 -32.96 14.50
N LEU A 329 -8.54 -32.02 14.48
CA LEU A 329 -9.08 -31.35 15.66
C LEU A 329 -10.32 -32.06 16.20
N GLU A 330 -10.55 -31.96 17.51
CA GLU A 330 -11.57 -32.77 18.20
C GLU A 330 -12.99 -32.23 18.11
N LYS A 331 -13.15 -30.93 17.82
CA LYS A 331 -14.46 -30.27 17.74
C LYS A 331 -14.91 -30.11 16.30
N LYS A 332 -16.21 -29.84 16.12
CA LYS A 332 -16.76 -29.50 14.81
C LYS A 332 -16.21 -28.18 14.30
N ARG A 333 -16.12 -28.02 12.98
CA ARG A 333 -15.55 -26.82 12.32
C ARG A 333 -16.16 -25.52 12.83
N MET A 334 -17.49 -25.48 12.94
CA MET A 334 -18.20 -24.27 13.36
C MET A 334 -18.07 -23.95 14.86
N GLU A 335 -17.65 -24.91 15.70
CA GLU A 335 -17.34 -24.64 17.11
C GLU A 335 -16.05 -23.83 17.28
N TYR A 336 -15.10 -23.99 16.36
CA TYR A 336 -13.90 -23.13 16.32
C TYR A 336 -14.21 -21.74 15.74
N ALA A 337 -15.25 -21.62 14.91
CA ALA A 337 -15.71 -20.34 14.39
C ALA A 337 -16.44 -19.49 15.45
N SER A 338 -17.17 -20.11 16.37
CA SER A 338 -17.91 -19.42 17.43
C SER A 338 -17.11 -19.21 18.71
N ALA A 339 -15.93 -19.84 18.83
CA ALA A 339 -15.10 -19.75 20.02
C ALA A 339 -14.67 -18.31 20.31
N THR A 340 -14.95 -17.85 21.52
CA THR A 340 -14.53 -16.55 22.05
C THR A 340 -13.01 -16.42 22.19
N GLN A 341 -12.28 -17.55 22.15
CA GLN A 341 -10.82 -17.62 22.27
C GLN A 341 -10.16 -18.07 20.96
N ARG A 342 -9.55 -17.12 20.27
CA ARG A 342 -8.70 -17.37 19.09
C ARG A 342 -7.53 -18.32 19.38
N GLY A 343 -7.04 -18.36 20.62
CA GLY A 343 -5.93 -19.23 21.04
C GLY A 343 -6.22 -20.73 20.87
N GLY A 344 -7.40 -21.19 21.27
CA GLY A 344 -7.71 -22.63 21.30
C GLY A 344 -7.72 -23.34 19.94
N PHE A 345 -7.89 -22.64 18.82
CA PHE A 345 -7.79 -23.24 17.49
C PHE A 345 -6.33 -23.38 17.03
N LEU A 346 -5.59 -22.27 17.10
CA LEU A 346 -4.22 -22.19 16.61
C LEU A 346 -3.25 -22.98 17.49
N ASP A 347 -3.38 -22.86 18.82
CA ASP A 347 -2.49 -23.53 19.77
C ASP A 347 -2.59 -25.05 19.61
N LYS A 348 -3.81 -25.59 19.45
CA LYS A 348 -4.02 -27.02 19.20
C LYS A 348 -3.39 -27.52 17.91
N ILE A 349 -3.45 -26.74 16.83
CA ILE A 349 -2.82 -27.11 15.56
C ILE A 349 -1.31 -27.20 15.77
N MET A 350 -0.73 -26.19 16.43
CA MET A 350 0.70 -26.12 16.67
C MET A 350 1.20 -27.21 17.63
N GLU A 351 0.45 -27.50 18.70
CA GLU A 351 0.73 -28.59 19.63
C GLU A 351 0.75 -29.94 18.91
N LYS A 352 -0.27 -30.23 18.10
CA LYS A 352 -0.34 -31.50 17.35
C LYS A 352 0.74 -31.60 16.27
N TRP A 353 1.02 -30.49 15.58
CA TRP A 353 2.08 -30.46 14.57
C TRP A 353 3.45 -30.71 15.20
N THR A 354 3.79 -29.97 16.26
CA THR A 354 5.09 -30.11 16.95
C THR A 354 5.23 -31.43 17.70
N ALA A 355 4.14 -32.01 18.22
CA ALA A 355 4.16 -33.35 18.81
C ALA A 355 4.46 -34.45 17.77
N ARG A 356 3.99 -34.30 16.53
CA ARG A 356 4.22 -35.27 15.45
C ARG A 356 5.58 -35.10 14.78
N ASP A 357 5.95 -33.86 14.45
CA ASP A 357 7.10 -33.54 13.59
C ASP A 357 8.29 -32.94 14.36
N GLY A 358 8.14 -32.74 15.68
CA GLY A 358 9.18 -32.23 16.58
C GLY A 358 9.18 -30.69 16.73
N ASP A 359 9.61 -30.21 17.89
CA ASP A 359 9.57 -28.79 18.27
C ASP A 359 10.42 -27.85 17.39
N LYS A 360 11.42 -28.41 16.69
CA LYS A 360 12.33 -27.64 15.83
C LYS A 360 11.83 -27.50 14.39
N VAL A 361 10.78 -28.23 13.99
CA VAL A 361 10.26 -28.20 12.60
C VAL A 361 9.90 -26.79 12.14
N MET A 362 9.44 -25.94 13.06
CA MET A 362 9.07 -24.55 12.76
C MET A 362 10.27 -23.66 12.39
N GLU A 363 11.50 -24.05 12.76
CA GLU A 363 12.71 -23.27 12.45
C GLU A 363 13.10 -23.35 10.96
N GLU A 364 12.61 -24.36 10.24
CA GLU A 364 12.85 -24.54 8.80
C GLU A 364 12.07 -23.54 7.93
N PHE A 365 11.01 -22.92 8.47
CA PHE A 365 10.04 -22.15 7.69
C PHE A 365 9.98 -20.68 8.12
N ASP A 366 9.83 -19.78 7.15
CA ASP A 366 9.63 -18.34 7.38
C ASP A 366 8.17 -18.03 7.81
N GLY A 367 7.24 -18.92 7.49
CA GLY A 367 5.84 -18.81 7.89
C GLY A 367 5.00 -20.05 7.59
N VAL A 368 3.73 -19.97 7.98
CA VAL A 368 2.80 -21.10 7.92
C VAL A 368 1.55 -20.75 7.11
N PHE A 369 1.15 -21.66 6.23
CA PHE A 369 -0.15 -21.65 5.58
C PHE A 369 -1.06 -22.69 6.28
N LEU A 370 -2.07 -22.20 7.00
CA LEU A 370 -3.12 -23.04 7.57
C LEU A 370 -4.20 -23.29 6.51
N LEU A 371 -4.23 -24.51 5.99
CA LEU A 371 -5.18 -24.95 5.00
C LEU A 371 -6.24 -25.83 5.66
N TYR A 372 -7.44 -25.31 5.86
CA TYR A 372 -8.48 -26.04 6.59
C TYR A 372 -9.46 -26.77 5.66
N ALA A 373 -9.94 -27.91 6.12
CA ALA A 373 -10.84 -28.80 5.39
C ALA A 373 -12.19 -28.15 5.02
N GLY A 374 -12.69 -28.48 3.83
CA GLY A 374 -13.96 -28.00 3.30
C GLY A 374 -13.91 -26.65 2.57
N GLY A 375 -15.08 -26.22 2.10
CA GLY A 375 -15.26 -24.94 1.41
C GLY A 375 -15.23 -23.74 2.38
N ARG A 376 -15.33 -22.53 1.81
CA ARG A 376 -15.36 -21.27 2.57
C ARG A 376 -16.39 -21.33 3.70
N ALA A 377 -15.94 -21.12 4.93
CA ALA A 377 -16.82 -21.09 6.09
C ALA A 377 -17.81 -19.91 6.02
N PRO A 378 -19.09 -20.10 6.38
CA PRO A 378 -20.11 -19.04 6.39
C PRO A 378 -19.96 -18.15 7.63
N VAL A 379 -18.85 -17.42 7.71
CA VAL A 379 -18.49 -16.56 8.84
C VAL A 379 -18.30 -15.12 8.39
N SER A 380 -18.37 -14.17 9.33
CA SER A 380 -18.11 -12.76 9.05
C SER A 380 -16.61 -12.44 8.96
N ARG A 381 -16.26 -11.33 8.31
CA ARG A 381 -14.88 -10.82 8.24
C ARG A 381 -14.33 -10.60 9.65
N GLY A 382 -13.10 -11.05 9.89
CA GLY A 382 -12.43 -10.98 11.20
C GLY A 382 -12.57 -12.25 12.05
N ASN A 383 -13.35 -13.24 11.60
CA ASN A 383 -13.38 -14.58 12.15
C ASN A 383 -12.10 -15.37 11.81
N ILE A 384 -11.73 -16.35 12.65
CA ILE A 384 -10.52 -17.18 12.45
C ILE A 384 -10.59 -18.05 11.19
N LEU A 385 -11.79 -18.46 10.76
CA LEU A 385 -11.97 -19.24 9.52
C LEU A 385 -12.18 -18.37 8.28
N TRP A 386 -12.31 -17.05 8.45
CA TRP A 386 -12.28 -16.11 7.34
C TRP A 386 -10.82 -15.96 6.87
N PRO A 387 -10.52 -15.99 5.56
CA PRO A 387 -9.15 -15.81 5.09
C PRO A 387 -8.50 -14.54 5.65
N HIS A 388 -7.35 -14.70 6.28
CA HIS A 388 -6.58 -13.61 6.86
C HIS A 388 -5.14 -14.03 7.09
N ARG A 389 -4.26 -13.04 7.18
CA ARG A 389 -2.92 -13.13 7.73
C ARG A 389 -2.89 -12.61 9.17
N ALA A 390 -2.16 -13.29 10.04
CA ALA A 390 -1.84 -12.79 11.37
C ALA A 390 -0.47 -13.29 11.85
N MET A 391 -0.22 -13.12 13.15
CA MET A 391 0.97 -13.58 13.84
C MET A 391 0.52 -14.51 14.95
N LEU A 392 1.24 -15.61 15.12
CA LEU A 392 1.03 -16.56 16.20
C LEU A 392 2.30 -16.62 17.05
N THR A 393 2.12 -16.75 18.35
CA THR A 393 3.20 -17.04 19.30
C THR A 393 3.01 -18.46 19.81
N HIS A 394 3.97 -19.34 19.58
CA HIS A 394 3.97 -20.70 20.11
C HIS A 394 5.31 -20.99 20.79
N LYS A 395 5.27 -21.44 22.05
CA LYS A 395 6.48 -21.69 22.88
C LYS A 395 7.48 -20.53 22.87
N GLY A 396 6.98 -19.30 22.99
CA GLY A 396 7.79 -18.07 22.99
C GLY A 396 8.33 -17.63 21.62
N LYS A 397 8.12 -18.42 20.56
CA LYS A 397 8.50 -18.06 19.18
C LYS A 397 7.32 -17.44 18.47
N ARG A 398 7.57 -16.35 17.74
CA ARG A 398 6.56 -15.64 16.97
C ARG A 398 6.80 -15.84 15.48
N PHE A 399 5.77 -16.27 14.75
CA PHE A 399 5.84 -16.48 13.31
C PHE A 399 4.57 -15.99 12.60
N SER A 400 4.70 -15.69 11.31
CA SER A 400 3.58 -15.26 10.48
C SER A 400 2.80 -16.46 9.99
N TYR A 401 1.48 -16.35 9.96
CA TYR A 401 0.63 -17.33 9.29
C TYR A 401 -0.44 -16.64 8.45
N PHE A 402 -0.96 -17.37 7.47
CA PHE A 402 -2.26 -17.07 6.88
C PHE A 402 -3.12 -18.31 6.82
N VAL A 403 -4.43 -18.13 6.68
CA VAL A 403 -5.41 -19.21 6.66
C VAL A 403 -6.32 -19.10 5.45
N CYS A 404 -6.62 -20.23 4.80
CA CYS A 404 -7.59 -20.33 3.71
C CYS A 404 -8.27 -21.71 3.74
N PRO A 405 -9.51 -21.84 3.19
CA PRO A 405 -10.14 -23.14 2.99
C PRO A 405 -9.44 -23.95 1.89
N GLU A 406 -9.54 -25.27 1.97
CA GLU A 406 -9.12 -26.18 0.90
C GLU A 406 -9.99 -26.03 -0.35
N GLY A 407 -11.24 -25.58 -0.19
CA GLY A 407 -12.23 -25.40 -1.25
C GLY A 407 -13.32 -26.48 -1.30
N GLY A 408 -13.23 -27.53 -0.48
CA GLY A 408 -14.24 -28.59 -0.37
C GLY A 408 -14.23 -29.48 -1.60
N GLU A 409 -15.33 -29.55 -2.34
CA GLU A 409 -15.44 -30.38 -3.55
C GLU A 409 -14.47 -29.98 -4.67
N ARG A 410 -14.04 -28.71 -4.68
CA ARG A 410 -13.08 -28.15 -5.63
C ARG A 410 -11.86 -27.66 -4.88
N MET A 411 -10.67 -27.91 -5.42
CA MET A 411 -9.44 -27.34 -4.90
C MET A 411 -9.47 -25.81 -5.05
N ALA A 412 -9.28 -25.11 -3.94
CA ALA A 412 -9.23 -23.66 -3.89
C ALA A 412 -8.10 -23.13 -4.79
N ASN A 413 -8.34 -22.03 -5.49
CA ASN A 413 -7.35 -21.42 -6.38
C ASN A 413 -6.41 -20.45 -5.63
N ILE A 414 -5.37 -19.99 -6.32
CA ILE A 414 -4.30 -19.16 -5.73
C ILE A 414 -4.69 -17.69 -5.51
N SER A 415 -5.86 -17.24 -5.97
CA SER A 415 -6.22 -15.82 -5.95
C SER A 415 -6.22 -15.22 -4.54
N VAL A 416 -6.97 -15.82 -3.62
CA VAL A 416 -7.00 -15.34 -2.22
C VAL A 416 -5.66 -15.65 -1.52
N MET A 417 -5.03 -16.78 -1.85
CA MET A 417 -3.76 -17.20 -1.24
C MET A 417 -2.63 -16.20 -1.56
N THR A 418 -2.55 -15.71 -2.79
CA THR A 418 -1.56 -14.70 -3.20
C THR A 418 -1.79 -13.37 -2.49
N HIS A 419 -3.03 -12.94 -2.30
CA HIS A 419 -3.37 -11.76 -1.50
C HIS A 419 -2.90 -11.89 -0.06
N GLU A 420 -3.28 -12.97 0.62
CA GLU A 420 -2.90 -13.21 2.02
C GLU A 420 -1.38 -13.38 2.19
N PHE A 421 -0.72 -14.04 1.24
CA PHE A 421 0.73 -14.16 1.22
C PHE A 421 1.41 -12.79 1.02
N GLY A 422 0.83 -11.89 0.22
CA GLY A 422 1.31 -10.51 0.09
C GLY A 422 1.40 -9.79 1.44
N HIS A 423 0.45 -10.05 2.35
CA HIS A 423 0.53 -9.55 3.72
C HIS A 423 1.64 -10.20 4.55
N MET A 424 2.03 -11.45 4.27
CA MET A 424 3.19 -12.08 4.90
C MET A 424 4.50 -11.39 4.48
N LEU A 425 4.54 -10.83 3.27
CA LEU A 425 5.68 -10.04 2.78
C LEU A 425 5.73 -8.62 3.37
N GLY A 426 4.68 -8.21 4.09
CA GLY A 426 4.59 -6.91 4.75
C GLY A 426 3.76 -5.87 4.00
N LEU A 427 3.09 -6.25 2.90
CA LEU A 427 2.21 -5.34 2.16
C LEU A 427 0.88 -5.12 2.90
N PRO A 428 0.33 -3.88 2.89
CA PRO A 428 -0.98 -3.59 3.46
C PRO A 428 -2.12 -3.92 2.49
N ASP A 429 -3.34 -3.93 3.03
CA ASP A 429 -4.56 -3.82 2.23
C ASP A 429 -4.65 -2.44 1.56
N LEU A 430 -4.96 -2.43 0.26
CA LEU A 430 -5.06 -1.24 -0.58
C LEU A 430 -6.46 -1.09 -1.23
N TYR A 431 -7.48 -1.69 -0.61
CA TYR A 431 -8.88 -1.51 -0.97
C TYR A 431 -9.38 -0.09 -0.70
N ALA A 432 -10.42 0.32 -1.42
CA ALA A 432 -11.21 1.48 -1.05
C ALA A 432 -11.84 1.27 0.33
N ARG A 433 -11.92 2.33 1.13
CA ARG A 433 -12.65 2.28 2.41
C ARG A 433 -13.76 3.32 2.37
N PRO A 434 -15.05 2.90 2.29
CA PRO A 434 -16.17 3.83 2.28
C PRO A 434 -16.18 4.79 3.48
N GLU A 435 -15.56 4.39 4.59
CA GLU A 435 -15.48 5.16 5.82
C GLU A 435 -14.34 6.19 5.82
N VAL A 436 -13.45 6.18 4.82
CA VAL A 436 -12.34 7.11 4.67
C VAL A 436 -12.60 7.97 3.43
N PRO A 437 -12.96 9.26 3.60
CA PRO A 437 -13.07 10.20 2.49
C PRO A 437 -11.82 10.16 1.62
N ASP A 438 -12.00 10.18 0.30
CA ASP A 438 -10.95 10.20 -0.73
C ASP A 438 -10.04 8.96 -0.82
N MET A 439 -10.37 7.85 -0.13
CA MET A 439 -9.64 6.58 -0.27
C MET A 439 -10.27 5.67 -1.34
N GLU A 440 -9.89 5.88 -2.60
CA GLU A 440 -10.44 5.12 -3.74
C GLU A 440 -9.91 3.68 -3.85
N GLY A 441 -8.76 3.41 -3.24
CA GLY A 441 -8.02 2.15 -3.36
C GLY A 441 -7.48 1.89 -4.77
N LEU A 442 -6.93 0.70 -4.99
CA LEU A 442 -6.31 0.35 -6.29
C LEU A 442 -7.21 -0.50 -7.21
N GLY A 443 -8.42 -0.84 -6.75
CA GLY A 443 -9.41 -1.58 -7.55
C GLY A 443 -8.88 -2.90 -8.11
N LEU A 444 -9.28 -3.24 -9.35
CA LEU A 444 -8.89 -4.48 -10.03
C LEU A 444 -7.44 -4.48 -10.56
N TRP A 445 -6.66 -3.42 -10.31
CA TRP A 445 -5.31 -3.25 -10.88
C TRP A 445 -4.18 -3.72 -9.95
N CYS A 446 -4.53 -4.08 -8.71
CA CYS A 446 -3.58 -4.58 -7.72
C CYS A 446 -4.17 -5.75 -6.92
N THR A 447 -3.40 -6.83 -6.78
CA THR A 447 -3.78 -7.98 -5.93
C THR A 447 -3.92 -7.61 -4.46
N MET A 448 -3.25 -6.57 -3.96
CA MET A 448 -3.47 -6.07 -2.59
C MET A 448 -4.78 -5.24 -2.45
N ALA A 449 -5.54 -5.13 -3.52
CA ALA A 449 -6.89 -4.58 -3.56
C ALA A 449 -7.82 -5.64 -4.20
N ASN A 450 -8.73 -5.25 -5.09
CA ASN A 450 -9.72 -6.15 -5.68
C ASN A 450 -9.17 -6.99 -6.85
N GLY A 451 -7.87 -6.92 -7.14
CA GLY A 451 -7.22 -7.59 -8.28
C GLY A 451 -6.92 -9.08 -8.08
N HIS A 452 -7.23 -9.66 -6.93
CA HIS A 452 -6.96 -11.08 -6.70
C HIS A 452 -7.74 -12.00 -7.66
N GLY A 453 -8.85 -11.54 -8.25
CA GLY A 453 -9.67 -12.33 -9.19
C GLY A 453 -10.44 -13.47 -8.51
N ASN A 454 -11.54 -13.93 -9.11
CA ASN A 454 -12.33 -15.05 -8.58
C ASN A 454 -12.08 -16.38 -9.33
N GLU A 455 -11.44 -16.32 -10.50
CA GLU A 455 -11.23 -17.47 -11.39
C GLU A 455 -9.86 -18.15 -11.21
N GLY A 456 -9.04 -17.71 -10.25
CA GLY A 456 -7.72 -18.29 -10.00
C GLY A 456 -6.58 -17.67 -10.80
N ARG A 457 -6.79 -16.51 -11.43
CA ARG A 457 -5.76 -15.69 -12.06
C ARG A 457 -5.68 -14.31 -11.36
N PRO A 458 -4.85 -14.17 -10.32
CA PRO A 458 -4.59 -12.86 -9.69
C PRO A 458 -3.85 -11.93 -10.65
N VAL A 459 -4.02 -10.61 -10.49
CA VAL A 459 -3.29 -9.58 -11.26
C VAL A 459 -1.98 -9.18 -10.57
N HIS A 460 -1.13 -8.40 -11.22
CA HIS A 460 0.10 -7.94 -10.57
C HIS A 460 -0.15 -7.04 -9.36
N PHE A 461 0.86 -6.96 -8.49
CA PHE A 461 1.00 -5.86 -7.56
C PHE A 461 1.26 -4.55 -8.31
N SER A 462 0.79 -3.42 -7.75
CA SER A 462 1.14 -2.10 -8.26
C SER A 462 2.63 -1.81 -8.10
N ALA A 463 3.16 -0.86 -8.89
CA ALA A 463 4.52 -0.36 -8.78
C ALA A 463 4.89 0.01 -7.34
N TRP A 464 3.97 0.64 -6.60
CA TRP A 464 4.20 0.97 -5.20
C TRP A 464 4.51 -0.28 -4.36
N CYS A 465 3.69 -1.33 -4.45
CA CYS A 465 3.94 -2.58 -3.73
C CYS A 465 5.29 -3.22 -4.12
N LYS A 466 5.59 -3.25 -5.42
CA LYS A 466 6.85 -3.80 -5.95
C LYS A 466 8.07 -2.98 -5.48
N GLU A 467 7.94 -1.66 -5.39
CA GLU A 467 8.97 -0.77 -4.85
C GLU A 467 9.18 -1.03 -3.35
N GLN A 468 8.10 -1.11 -2.55
CA GLN A 468 8.22 -1.43 -1.12
C GLN A 468 8.97 -2.74 -0.91
N LEU A 469 8.70 -3.76 -1.73
CA LEU A 469 9.39 -5.04 -1.66
C LEU A 469 10.81 -5.02 -2.25
N GLY A 470 11.21 -3.96 -2.97
CA GLY A 470 12.53 -3.84 -3.61
C GLY A 470 12.65 -4.66 -4.90
N TRP A 471 11.52 -5.06 -5.46
CA TRP A 471 11.46 -5.81 -6.70
C TRP A 471 11.68 -4.92 -7.91
N ILE A 472 11.24 -3.67 -7.83
CA ILE A 472 11.56 -2.63 -8.81
C ILE A 472 12.33 -1.49 -8.13
N ASN A 473 13.04 -0.71 -8.93
CA ASN A 473 13.71 0.52 -8.49
C ASN A 473 13.33 1.66 -9.45
N PRO A 474 12.26 2.43 -9.16
CA PRO A 474 11.79 3.47 -10.05
C PRO A 474 12.85 4.54 -10.32
N VAL A 475 13.00 4.95 -11.57
CA VAL A 475 13.89 6.07 -11.91
C VAL A 475 13.22 7.39 -11.56
N VAL A 476 13.87 8.16 -10.69
CA VAL A 476 13.39 9.46 -10.25
C VAL A 476 13.72 10.53 -11.28
N ILE A 477 12.69 11.17 -11.81
CA ILE A 477 12.82 12.26 -12.79
C ILE A 477 12.21 13.55 -12.24
N SER A 478 12.80 14.70 -12.60
CA SER A 478 12.23 16.00 -12.28
C SER A 478 11.02 16.27 -13.19
N PRO A 479 9.91 16.80 -12.67
CA PRO A 479 8.83 17.30 -13.51
C PRO A 479 9.18 18.60 -14.25
N ASP A 480 10.25 19.31 -13.87
CA ASP A 480 10.65 20.60 -14.45
C ASP A 480 11.68 20.46 -15.57
N VAL A 481 12.16 19.24 -15.83
CA VAL A 481 13.13 18.95 -16.89
C VAL A 481 12.38 18.37 -18.08
N PRO A 482 12.20 19.14 -19.18
CA PRO A 482 11.50 18.65 -20.35
C PRO A 482 12.19 17.44 -20.96
N GLN A 483 11.45 16.34 -21.11
CA GLN A 483 11.95 15.12 -21.76
C GLN A 483 10.84 14.29 -22.39
N LYS A 484 11.14 13.71 -23.55
CA LYS A 484 10.31 12.71 -24.21
C LYS A 484 10.74 11.33 -23.70
N LEU A 485 9.80 10.54 -23.21
CA LEU A 485 10.06 9.28 -22.50
C LEU A 485 9.30 8.14 -23.15
N ILE A 486 9.90 6.94 -23.08
CA ILE A 486 9.27 5.69 -23.49
C ILE A 486 9.34 4.67 -22.35
N LEU A 487 8.24 3.98 -22.11
CA LEU A 487 8.10 3.02 -21.03
C LEU A 487 7.54 1.69 -21.55
N SER A 488 8.28 0.61 -21.31
CA SER A 488 7.87 -0.74 -21.71
C SER A 488 6.97 -1.37 -20.64
N PRO A 489 6.16 -2.38 -21.00
CA PRO A 489 5.33 -3.08 -20.01
C PRO A 489 6.16 -3.72 -18.89
N ILE A 490 5.74 -3.50 -17.64
CA ILE A 490 6.50 -3.83 -16.43
C ILE A 490 6.53 -5.33 -16.09
N GLU A 491 5.64 -6.16 -16.65
CA GLU A 491 5.48 -7.56 -16.24
C GLU A 491 6.74 -8.42 -16.42
N SER A 492 7.73 -7.93 -17.19
CA SER A 492 8.95 -8.67 -17.49
C SER A 492 10.22 -7.88 -17.15
N SER A 493 10.12 -6.77 -16.42
CA SER A 493 11.28 -5.91 -16.13
C SER A 493 11.23 -5.27 -14.75
N PHE A 494 12.37 -5.34 -14.06
CA PHE A 494 12.56 -4.68 -12.77
C PHE A 494 12.87 -3.17 -12.89
N LYS A 495 13.04 -2.67 -14.12
CA LYS A 495 13.47 -1.29 -14.41
C LYS A 495 12.34 -0.39 -14.88
N GLU A 496 11.28 -0.93 -15.48
CA GLU A 496 10.25 -0.15 -16.19
C GLU A 496 9.29 0.56 -15.24
N CYS A 497 9.78 1.59 -14.55
CA CYS A 497 8.97 2.48 -13.72
C CYS A 497 9.66 3.84 -13.54
N PHE A 498 8.89 4.92 -13.68
CA PHE A 498 9.34 6.26 -13.31
C PHE A 498 8.68 6.74 -12.02
N LYS A 499 9.41 7.53 -11.25
CA LYS A 499 8.90 8.27 -10.09
C LYS A 499 9.05 9.76 -10.34
N ILE A 500 7.96 10.51 -10.21
CA ILE A 500 7.94 11.97 -10.39
C ILE A 500 7.58 12.61 -9.05
N PRO A 501 8.53 13.24 -8.34
CA PRO A 501 8.23 13.96 -7.11
C PRO A 501 7.30 15.15 -7.38
N VAL A 502 6.14 15.15 -6.71
CA VAL A 502 5.26 16.32 -6.63
C VAL A 502 5.73 17.23 -5.50
N ARG A 503 6.34 16.65 -4.45
CA ARG A 503 6.95 17.37 -3.34
C ARG A 503 8.40 16.93 -3.14
N ALA A 504 9.25 17.89 -2.80
CA ALA A 504 10.66 17.64 -2.50
C ALA A 504 10.87 16.73 -1.27
N ASP A 505 9.92 16.75 -0.31
CA ASP A 505 9.96 15.91 0.89
C ASP A 505 9.52 14.45 0.65
N GLY A 506 9.13 14.08 -0.58
CA GLY A 506 8.70 12.74 -0.94
C GLY A 506 7.33 12.33 -0.38
N THR A 507 6.60 13.24 0.27
CA THR A 507 5.27 12.96 0.81
C THR A 507 4.18 12.96 -0.26
N GLU A 508 4.45 13.48 -1.45
CA GLU A 508 3.58 13.35 -2.62
C GLU A 508 4.42 13.09 -3.88
N TYR A 509 4.07 12.07 -4.65
CA TYR A 509 4.72 11.74 -5.91
C TYR A 509 3.81 10.90 -6.80
N PHE A 510 4.13 10.85 -8.09
CA PHE A 510 3.54 9.91 -9.03
C PHE A 510 4.49 8.73 -9.31
N LEU A 511 3.94 7.52 -9.44
CA LEU A 511 4.61 6.37 -10.04
C LEU A 511 3.95 6.06 -11.38
N LEU A 512 4.76 5.91 -12.41
CA LEU A 512 4.32 5.58 -13.76
C LEU A 512 4.72 4.14 -14.05
N GLU A 513 3.74 3.29 -14.36
CA GLU A 513 3.97 1.92 -14.84
C GLU A 513 3.13 1.65 -16.08
N ASN A 514 3.71 0.98 -17.07
CA ASN A 514 2.97 0.49 -18.22
C ASN A 514 2.58 -0.98 -18.00
N ARG A 515 1.31 -1.32 -18.22
CA ARG A 515 0.75 -2.67 -18.00
C ARG A 515 0.18 -3.25 -19.27
N ALA A 516 0.53 -4.49 -19.59
CA ALA A 516 0.05 -5.25 -20.73
C ALA A 516 -0.82 -6.44 -20.28
N LYS A 517 -1.85 -6.77 -21.09
CA LYS A 517 -2.71 -7.95 -20.87
C LYS A 517 -2.00 -9.26 -21.24
N LYS A 518 -0.95 -9.60 -20.49
CA LYS A 518 -0.14 -10.83 -20.62
C LYS A 518 0.11 -11.45 -19.25
N GLY A 519 0.60 -12.70 -19.23
CA GLY A 519 0.88 -13.41 -17.97
C GLY A 519 -0.32 -13.42 -17.02
N PHE A 520 -0.08 -13.07 -15.76
CA PHE A 520 -1.11 -12.94 -14.73
C PHE A 520 -2.06 -11.75 -14.95
N ASP A 521 -1.62 -10.73 -15.69
CA ASP A 521 -2.40 -9.56 -16.06
C ASP A 521 -3.31 -9.76 -17.29
N LYS A 522 -3.39 -10.98 -17.82
CA LYS A 522 -4.21 -11.29 -19.02
C LYS A 522 -5.67 -10.85 -18.91
N ASN A 523 -6.21 -10.83 -17.69
CA ASN A 523 -7.62 -10.51 -17.40
C ASN A 523 -7.83 -9.04 -16.98
N LEU A 524 -6.81 -8.18 -17.06
CA LEU A 524 -7.00 -6.74 -16.81
C LEU A 524 -8.06 -6.16 -17.76
N PRO A 525 -8.84 -5.16 -17.31
CA PRO A 525 -9.87 -4.55 -18.13
C PRO A 525 -9.28 -3.86 -19.38
N ALA A 526 -8.10 -3.27 -19.29
CA ALA A 526 -7.37 -2.64 -20.39
C ALA A 526 -5.83 -2.70 -20.19
N ASP A 527 -5.07 -2.19 -21.17
CA ASP A 527 -3.60 -2.15 -21.20
C ASP A 527 -3.08 -0.76 -21.59
N GLY A 528 -1.98 -0.31 -20.97
CA GLY A 528 -1.41 1.03 -21.12
C GLY A 528 -0.78 1.57 -19.83
N LEU A 529 -0.59 2.88 -19.77
CA LEU A 529 0.10 3.60 -18.69
C LEU A 529 -0.82 3.88 -17.49
N LEU A 530 -0.51 3.26 -16.37
CA LEU A 530 -1.08 3.60 -15.07
C LEU A 530 -0.24 4.69 -14.40
N ILE A 531 -0.93 5.71 -13.88
CA ILE A 531 -0.35 6.77 -13.06
C ILE A 531 -0.89 6.59 -11.64
N TRP A 532 -0.01 6.14 -10.73
CA TRP A 532 -0.32 6.04 -9.32
C TRP A 532 0.07 7.33 -8.63
N ARG A 533 -0.84 8.00 -7.94
CA ARG A 533 -0.47 9.04 -6.98
C ARG A 533 -0.19 8.39 -5.64
N VAL A 534 0.86 8.83 -4.97
CA VAL A 534 1.18 8.39 -3.63
C VAL A 534 1.23 9.58 -2.70
N VAL A 535 0.36 9.62 -1.70
CA VAL A 535 0.32 10.67 -0.66
C VAL A 535 0.61 10.05 0.70
N ASP A 536 1.67 10.51 1.36
CA ASP A 536 2.20 10.00 2.63
C ASP A 536 2.56 8.51 2.61
N GLY A 537 2.68 7.89 1.43
CA GLY A 537 2.84 6.44 1.26
C GLY A 537 1.54 5.69 0.94
N LYS A 538 0.40 6.37 0.72
CA LYS A 538 -0.88 5.79 0.28
C LYS A 538 -0.97 5.88 -1.23
N PRO A 539 -0.93 4.78 -1.97
CA PRO A 539 -1.19 4.82 -3.40
C PRO A 539 -2.70 4.94 -3.69
N SER A 540 -3.04 5.73 -4.69
CA SER A 540 -4.32 5.79 -5.40
C SER A 540 -4.07 5.75 -6.92
N LEU A 541 -5.08 5.41 -7.71
CA LEU A 541 -4.98 5.33 -9.16
C LEU A 541 -5.70 6.51 -9.81
N GLU A 542 -4.97 7.34 -10.58
CA GLU A 542 -5.52 8.64 -11.01
C GLU A 542 -6.69 8.53 -11.99
N GLU A 543 -6.80 7.51 -12.83
CA GLU A 543 -7.97 7.39 -13.72
C GLU A 543 -9.17 6.69 -13.05
N SER A 544 -9.06 6.25 -11.78
CA SER A 544 -10.16 5.54 -11.11
C SER A 544 -11.27 6.45 -10.58
N HIS A 545 -11.13 7.77 -10.71
CA HIS A 545 -12.07 8.74 -10.15
C HIS A 545 -13.44 8.60 -10.80
N GLY A 546 -14.37 8.04 -10.03
CA GLY A 546 -15.74 7.87 -10.46
C GLY A 546 -16.56 9.14 -10.25
N ILE A 547 -17.43 9.46 -11.20
CA ILE A 547 -18.43 10.51 -11.00
C ILE A 547 -19.36 10.05 -9.87
N ALA A 548 -19.48 10.86 -8.81
CA ALA A 548 -20.41 10.61 -7.73
C ALA A 548 -21.85 10.62 -8.27
N GLY A 549 -22.57 9.52 -8.10
CA GLY A 549 -23.99 9.41 -8.42
C GLY A 549 -24.80 8.90 -7.23
N PRO A 550 -26.14 8.88 -7.34
CA PRO A 550 -27.04 8.38 -6.29
C PRO A 550 -26.77 6.94 -5.83
N SER A 551 -26.05 6.17 -6.65
CA SER A 551 -25.66 4.77 -6.41
C SER A 551 -24.18 4.59 -6.01
N GLY A 552 -23.46 5.68 -5.70
CA GLY A 552 -22.01 5.68 -5.44
C GLY A 552 -21.16 6.12 -6.65
N PRO A 553 -19.82 6.18 -6.51
CA PRO A 553 -18.93 6.62 -7.58
C PRO A 553 -18.94 5.61 -8.75
N SER A 554 -19.26 6.07 -9.96
CA SER A 554 -19.24 5.25 -11.16
C SER A 554 -17.80 5.03 -11.64
N ARG A 555 -17.25 3.81 -11.49
CA ARG A 555 -15.87 3.50 -11.86
C ARG A 555 -15.78 3.02 -13.30
N TYR A 556 -15.01 3.72 -14.14
CA TYR A 556 -14.81 3.35 -15.54
C TYR A 556 -13.51 2.56 -15.70
N LEU A 557 -13.51 1.30 -15.27
CA LEU A 557 -12.31 0.45 -15.22
C LEU A 557 -11.62 0.22 -16.58
N ASN A 558 -12.33 0.43 -17.69
CA ASN A 558 -11.79 0.31 -19.06
C ASN A 558 -11.25 1.66 -19.60
N VAL A 559 -11.51 2.75 -18.89
CA VAL A 559 -11.00 4.10 -19.17
C VAL A 559 -9.71 4.36 -18.38
N VAL A 560 -9.43 3.52 -17.38
CA VAL A 560 -8.08 3.26 -16.88
C VAL A 560 -7.49 2.20 -17.81
N PRO A 561 -6.29 2.31 -18.43
CA PRO A 561 -5.16 3.24 -18.27
C PRO A 561 -5.04 4.30 -19.41
N PHE A 562 -4.03 5.19 -19.31
CA PHE A 562 -3.68 6.14 -20.38
C PHE A 562 -2.96 5.46 -21.57
N PRO A 563 -3.12 5.97 -22.80
CA PRO A 563 -4.19 6.87 -23.17
C PRO A 563 -5.52 6.13 -23.19
N SER A 564 -6.55 6.82 -22.74
CA SER A 564 -7.92 6.37 -22.83
C SER A 564 -8.69 7.20 -23.86
N LYS A 565 -9.93 6.80 -24.17
CA LYS A 565 -10.82 7.64 -24.99
C LYS A 565 -11.11 8.99 -24.34
N ALA A 566 -10.95 9.10 -23.02
CA ALA A 566 -11.24 10.29 -22.25
C ALA A 566 -10.02 11.21 -22.17
N ASN A 567 -8.82 10.64 -21.99
CA ASN A 567 -7.61 11.42 -21.77
C ASN A 567 -6.39 10.81 -22.47
N ALA A 568 -5.60 11.66 -23.13
CA ALA A 568 -4.25 11.36 -23.59
C ALA A 568 -3.20 12.22 -22.86
N ASP A 569 -3.63 12.97 -21.84
CA ASP A 569 -2.82 13.91 -21.08
C ASP A 569 -3.24 13.87 -19.61
N PHE A 570 -2.27 14.05 -18.73
CA PHE A 570 -2.44 14.20 -17.29
C PHE A 570 -1.73 15.48 -16.83
N THR A 571 -2.51 16.53 -16.63
CA THR A 571 -2.05 17.90 -16.37
C THR A 571 -2.90 18.55 -15.28
N PRO A 572 -2.53 19.75 -14.78
CA PRO A 572 -3.35 20.49 -13.84
C PRO A 572 -4.75 20.82 -14.36
N ARG A 573 -4.92 20.86 -15.69
CA ARG A 573 -6.16 21.26 -16.38
C ARG A 573 -7.02 20.08 -16.83
N THR A 574 -6.54 18.85 -16.72
CA THR A 574 -7.31 17.65 -17.12
C THR A 574 -8.14 17.13 -15.94
N ILE A 575 -9.07 16.22 -16.24
CA ILE A 575 -9.78 15.41 -15.26
C ILE A 575 -9.48 13.94 -15.60
N PRO A 576 -8.66 13.23 -14.83
CA PRO A 576 -8.08 13.62 -13.54
C PRO A 576 -6.99 14.70 -13.64
N SER A 577 -6.80 15.46 -12.56
CA SER A 577 -5.89 16.61 -12.48
C SER A 577 -4.59 16.23 -11.77
N SER A 578 -3.45 16.64 -12.33
CA SER A 578 -2.13 16.43 -11.71
C SER A 578 -1.76 17.48 -10.65
N ASN A 579 -2.69 18.37 -10.27
CA ASN A 579 -2.46 19.34 -9.21
C ASN A 579 -2.08 18.64 -7.90
N PRO A 580 -1.16 19.22 -7.12
CA PRO A 580 -0.78 18.66 -5.83
C PRO A 580 -1.98 18.65 -4.87
N ILE A 581 -2.16 17.56 -4.14
CA ILE A 581 -3.15 17.49 -3.05
C ILE A 581 -2.63 18.24 -1.83
N LYS A 582 -1.31 18.20 -1.59
CA LYS A 582 -0.67 18.86 -0.44
C LYS A 582 -0.10 20.23 -0.79
N GLN A 583 -0.32 21.20 0.09
CA GLN A 583 0.21 22.57 -0.04
C GLN A 583 1.73 22.59 -0.20
N GLY A 584 2.24 23.29 -1.22
CA GLY A 584 3.67 23.37 -1.52
C GLY A 584 4.19 22.22 -2.39
N GLY A 585 3.30 21.41 -2.97
CA GLY A 585 3.65 20.56 -4.11
C GLY A 585 3.65 21.35 -5.43
N GLN A 586 4.25 20.76 -6.46
CA GLN A 586 4.29 21.32 -7.81
C GLN A 586 3.42 20.50 -8.76
N ALA A 587 2.77 21.20 -9.69
CA ALA A 587 2.04 20.58 -10.77
C ALA A 587 2.97 19.73 -11.66
N VAL A 588 2.44 18.62 -12.19
CA VAL A 588 3.19 17.74 -13.11
C VAL A 588 2.48 17.71 -14.45
N HIS A 589 3.20 17.93 -15.54
CA HIS A 589 2.66 17.82 -16.89
C HIS A 589 3.15 16.51 -17.50
N ILE A 590 2.24 15.56 -17.71
CA ILE A 590 2.47 14.34 -18.49
C ILE A 590 1.56 14.43 -19.71
N THR A 591 2.13 14.69 -20.88
CA THR A 591 1.36 15.00 -22.09
C THR A 591 1.72 14.10 -23.26
N HIS A 592 0.90 14.12 -24.31
CA HIS A 592 1.08 13.34 -25.53
C HIS A 592 1.29 11.85 -25.23
N ILE A 593 0.47 11.30 -24.33
CA ILE A 593 0.54 9.89 -23.95
C ILE A 593 -0.01 9.08 -25.11
N GLU A 594 0.83 8.24 -25.71
CA GLU A 594 0.46 7.43 -26.86
C GLU A 594 0.96 5.99 -26.70
N ARG A 595 0.10 5.03 -27.03
CA ARG A 595 0.44 3.60 -27.02
C ARG A 595 0.93 3.17 -28.40
N LEU A 596 2.13 2.59 -28.45
CA LEU A 596 2.72 2.02 -29.65
C LEU A 596 2.12 0.63 -29.96
N PRO A 597 2.17 0.16 -31.23
CA PRO A 597 1.66 -1.16 -31.61
C PRO A 597 2.30 -2.34 -30.86
N ASP A 598 3.54 -2.18 -30.37
CA ASP A 598 4.27 -3.18 -29.60
C ASP A 598 3.98 -3.15 -28.10
N GLY A 599 3.05 -2.29 -27.66
CA GLY A 599 2.62 -2.14 -26.27
C GLY A 599 3.47 -1.21 -25.43
N ARG A 600 4.55 -0.62 -25.96
CA ARG A 600 5.26 0.47 -25.27
C ARG A 600 4.39 1.73 -25.24
N VAL A 601 4.57 2.56 -24.22
CA VAL A 601 3.90 3.88 -24.13
C VAL A 601 4.95 4.97 -24.22
N ILE A 602 4.70 5.94 -25.08
CA ILE A 602 5.49 7.17 -25.18
C ILE A 602 4.71 8.33 -24.56
N PHE A 603 5.42 9.28 -23.95
CA PHE A 603 4.83 10.47 -23.34
C PHE A 603 5.89 11.56 -23.16
N GLN A 604 5.45 12.76 -22.79
CA GLN A 604 6.30 13.90 -22.51
C GLN A 604 6.14 14.33 -21.05
N VAL A 605 7.23 14.70 -20.39
CA VAL A 605 7.22 15.28 -19.04
C VAL A 605 7.83 16.66 -19.08
N GLY A 606 7.27 17.61 -18.33
CA GLY A 606 7.82 18.95 -18.11
C GLY A 606 7.60 19.97 -19.23
N TYR A 607 6.75 19.64 -20.20
CA TYR A 607 6.29 20.59 -21.21
C TYR A 607 4.96 21.19 -20.73
N GLU A 608 5.00 22.44 -20.26
CA GLU A 608 3.77 23.18 -19.98
C GLU A 608 3.05 23.46 -21.31
N TYR A 609 1.77 23.07 -21.38
CA TYR A 609 0.89 23.53 -22.46
C TYR A 609 0.49 24.97 -22.15
N TYR A 610 0.57 25.89 -23.11
CA TYR A 610 -0.08 27.20 -22.99
C TYR A 610 -1.45 27.16 -23.63
#